data_AF-A0A2M7AFL8-F1
#
_entry.id   AF-A0A2M7AFL8-F1
#
_cell.length_a   1.000
_cell.length_b   1.000
_cell.length_c   1.000
_cell.angle_alpha   90.00
_cell.angle_beta   90.00
_cell.angle_gamma   90.00
#
_symmetry.space_group_name_H-M   'P 1'
#
loop_
_entity.id
_entity.type
_entity.pdbx_description
1 polymer ?
#
loop_
_entity_poly.entity_id
_entity_poly.type
_entity_poly.pdbx_seq_one_letter_code
_entity_poly.pdbx_strand_id
1 'polypeptide(L)'
;MKWMVTGAYGCIGSWIVKNLVERDQEVILYDLQEDTSRMKMIMDENALSQARFVCGDVSDTEAVVKCVADGGVTHVIHLAGLQVPSCKADPVKGAAVNVLGTLSIFEAAKAAKEQVQRVVYASSVAVYGPVEDFRAYGDAPIPNDAPQKPRTHYGVFKRCNEGNAQVYYLDDGISSIGLRPWTVYGPGRDLGLTSDPTKAMKAAAMGRPFQIRFGGSIDMQFVDDVAKTFIRCAEVEFEGAKSYNLRGEVVSVDTLIQSIERVLPESRGLITRTDNTIPITPSLDDAELQREVGEIPETPLEDGTRRTMGTFHRLHSEGRMDTADLNQ
;
A
#
# COMPACT_ATOMS: atom_id res chain seq x y z
N MET A 1 -19.95 -9.54 0.38
CA MET A 1 -19.11 -9.81 -0.80
C MET A 1 -18.04 -10.81 -0.41
N LYS A 2 -17.42 -11.53 -1.37
CA LYS A 2 -16.34 -12.47 -1.09
C LYS A 2 -15.03 -11.95 -1.64
N TRP A 3 -14.09 -11.71 -0.74
CA TRP A 3 -12.86 -10.98 -1.02
C TRP A 3 -11.68 -11.93 -1.06
N MET A 4 -10.78 -11.72 -2.01
CA MET A 4 -9.41 -12.25 -1.94
C MET A 4 -8.44 -11.09 -1.84
N VAL A 5 -7.61 -11.10 -0.80
CA VAL A 5 -6.52 -10.14 -0.62
C VAL A 5 -5.21 -10.89 -0.79
N THR A 6 -4.43 -10.56 -1.83
CA THR A 6 -3.08 -11.12 -1.95
C THR A 6 -2.06 -10.23 -1.26
N GLY A 7 -1.02 -10.80 -0.64
CA GLY A 7 -0.10 -10.02 0.20
C GLY A 7 -0.82 -9.52 1.46
N ALA A 8 -1.78 -10.30 1.95
CA ALA A 8 -2.68 -9.93 3.03
C ALA A 8 -1.95 -9.64 4.34
N TYR A 9 -0.83 -10.31 4.63
CA TYR A 9 -0.03 -10.07 5.84
C TYR A 9 0.95 -8.90 5.68
N GLY A 10 0.94 -8.22 4.53
CA GLY A 10 1.66 -6.97 4.31
C GLY A 10 1.06 -5.78 5.06
N CYS A 11 1.74 -4.63 4.98
CA CYS A 11 1.33 -3.39 5.63
C CYS A 11 -0.10 -2.96 5.23
N ILE A 12 -0.36 -2.75 3.93
CA ILE A 12 -1.69 -2.33 3.45
C ILE A 12 -2.70 -3.47 3.61
N GLY A 13 -2.29 -4.71 3.29
CA GLY A 13 -3.16 -5.89 3.36
C GLY A 13 -3.76 -6.11 4.75
N SER A 14 -2.97 -5.94 5.81
CA SER A 14 -3.45 -6.10 7.19
C SER A 14 -4.58 -5.12 7.51
N TRP A 15 -4.48 -3.88 7.05
CA TRP A 15 -5.52 -2.86 7.23
C TRP A 15 -6.74 -3.10 6.35
N ILE A 16 -6.57 -3.63 5.14
CA ILE A 16 -7.71 -4.03 4.30
C ILE A 16 -8.48 -5.17 4.96
N VAL A 17 -7.79 -6.22 5.40
CA VAL A 17 -8.40 -7.35 6.12
C VAL A 17 -9.14 -6.86 7.36
N LYS A 18 -8.51 -5.97 8.16
CA LYS A 18 -9.15 -5.34 9.33
C LYS A 18 -10.50 -4.71 8.95
N ASN A 19 -10.47 -3.80 7.98
CA ASN A 19 -11.65 -3.02 7.59
C ASN A 19 -12.74 -3.90 6.97
N LEU A 20 -12.40 -4.98 6.26
CA LEU A 20 -13.37 -5.91 5.69
C LEU A 20 -14.01 -6.82 6.76
N VAL A 21 -13.20 -7.35 7.68
CA VAL A 21 -13.68 -8.19 8.79
C VAL A 21 -14.60 -7.39 9.73
N GLU A 22 -14.23 -6.15 10.06
CA GLU A 22 -15.09 -5.27 10.88
C GLU A 22 -16.43 -4.91 10.20
N ARG A 23 -16.57 -5.21 8.91
CA ARG A 23 -17.80 -5.07 8.11
C ARG A 23 -18.44 -6.42 7.82
N ASP A 24 -18.11 -7.46 8.60
CA ASP A 24 -18.61 -8.83 8.49
C ASP A 24 -18.49 -9.42 7.06
N GLN A 25 -17.41 -9.06 6.34
CA GLN A 25 -17.16 -9.59 5.00
C GLN A 25 -16.38 -10.90 5.04
N GLU A 26 -16.66 -11.80 4.09
CA GLU A 26 -15.89 -13.03 3.90
C GLU A 26 -14.57 -12.70 3.19
N VAL A 27 -13.44 -12.97 3.84
CA VAL A 27 -12.10 -12.62 3.31
C VAL A 27 -11.19 -13.85 3.25
N ILE A 28 -10.63 -14.10 2.07
CA ILE A 28 -9.53 -15.02 1.83
C ILE A 28 -8.21 -14.24 1.84
N LEU A 29 -7.30 -14.63 2.72
CA LEU A 29 -5.94 -14.12 2.84
C LEU A 29 -5.05 -15.04 2.00
N TYR A 30 -4.57 -14.56 0.86
CA TYR A 30 -3.67 -15.33 -0.01
C TYR A 30 -2.25 -14.81 0.10
N ASP A 31 -1.36 -15.61 0.68
CA ASP A 31 0.03 -15.22 0.93
C ASP A 31 0.96 -16.44 1.01
N LEU A 32 2.27 -16.19 0.90
CA LEU A 32 3.29 -17.26 0.94
C LEU A 32 3.41 -17.90 2.32
N GLN A 33 3.11 -17.14 3.37
CA GLN A 33 3.22 -17.58 4.75
C GLN A 33 2.21 -16.85 5.62
N GLU A 34 1.76 -17.52 6.68
CA GLU A 34 0.97 -16.88 7.73
C GLU A 34 1.90 -16.11 8.68
N ASP A 35 1.78 -14.78 8.69
CA ASP A 35 2.46 -13.90 9.63
C ASP A 35 1.49 -12.87 10.21
N THR A 36 0.89 -13.23 11.35
CA THR A 36 -0.14 -12.42 12.00
C THR A 36 0.43 -11.23 12.80
N SER A 37 1.75 -11.01 12.80
CA SER A 37 2.41 -9.98 13.62
C SER A 37 1.85 -8.58 13.39
N ARG A 38 1.70 -8.16 12.12
CA ARG A 38 1.14 -6.85 11.74
C ARG A 38 -0.36 -6.75 12.07
N MET A 39 -1.13 -7.80 11.80
CA MET A 39 -2.57 -7.83 12.06
C MET A 39 -2.87 -7.70 13.56
N LYS A 40 -2.12 -8.42 14.41
CA LYS A 40 -2.25 -8.37 15.87
C LYS A 40 -1.95 -7.00 16.48
N MET A 41 -1.31 -6.09 15.74
CA MET A 41 -1.12 -4.70 16.18
C MET A 41 -2.43 -3.90 16.12
N ILE A 42 -3.33 -4.24 15.19
CA ILE A 42 -4.44 -3.38 14.77
C ILE A 42 -5.82 -4.03 14.91
N MET A 43 -5.90 -5.34 15.12
CA MET A 43 -7.15 -6.07 15.39
C MET A 43 -6.94 -7.16 16.43
N ASP A 44 -8.03 -7.57 17.08
CA ASP A 44 -8.01 -8.66 18.06
C ASP A 44 -8.09 -10.05 17.40
N GLU A 45 -7.93 -11.11 18.20
CA GLU A 45 -7.93 -12.49 17.71
C GLU A 45 -9.31 -12.93 17.20
N ASN A 46 -10.39 -12.37 17.75
CA ASN A 46 -11.75 -12.70 17.31
C ASN A 46 -11.98 -12.21 15.88
N ALA A 47 -11.63 -10.95 15.60
CA ALA A 47 -11.65 -10.40 14.25
C ALA A 47 -10.76 -11.23 13.31
N LEU A 48 -9.50 -11.47 13.69
CA LEU A 48 -8.55 -12.24 12.87
C LEU A 48 -9.08 -13.64 12.51
N SER A 49 -9.78 -14.31 13.43
CA SER A 49 -10.33 -15.66 13.21
C SER A 49 -11.45 -15.74 12.17
N GLN A 50 -12.05 -14.60 11.79
CA GLN A 50 -13.11 -14.56 10.77
C GLN A 50 -12.55 -14.67 9.35
N ALA A 51 -11.24 -14.46 9.18
CA ALA A 51 -10.60 -14.45 7.88
C ALA A 51 -9.92 -15.80 7.58
N ARG A 52 -10.02 -16.27 6.34
CA ARG A 52 -9.50 -17.59 5.94
C ARG A 52 -8.14 -17.47 5.27
N PHE A 53 -7.11 -18.03 5.88
CA PHE A 53 -5.80 -18.14 5.25
C PHE A 53 -5.75 -19.25 4.19
N VAL A 54 -5.16 -18.92 3.04
CA VAL A 54 -4.77 -19.86 1.99
C VAL A 54 -3.30 -19.59 1.64
N CYS A 55 -2.45 -20.57 1.97
CA CYS A 55 -1.04 -20.52 1.63
C CYS A 55 -0.85 -20.72 0.12
N GLY A 56 -0.17 -19.79 -0.55
CA GLY A 56 0.13 -19.92 -1.98
C GLY A 56 1.07 -18.85 -2.51
N ASP A 57 1.82 -19.19 -3.56
CA ASP A 57 2.57 -18.21 -4.34
C ASP A 57 1.62 -17.56 -5.35
N VAL A 58 1.71 -16.24 -5.50
CA VAL A 58 0.88 -15.52 -6.46
C VAL A 58 1.33 -15.75 -7.91
N SER A 59 2.59 -16.16 -8.11
CA SER A 59 3.13 -16.52 -9.42
C SER A 59 2.74 -17.93 -9.89
N ASP A 60 2.06 -18.71 -9.04
CA ASP A 60 1.43 -19.97 -9.42
C ASP A 60 0.02 -19.68 -9.94
N THR A 61 -0.10 -19.52 -11.26
CA THR A 61 -1.38 -19.20 -11.92
C THR A 61 -2.45 -20.25 -11.64
N GLU A 62 -2.11 -21.54 -11.65
CA GLU A 62 -3.12 -22.60 -11.44
C GLU A 62 -3.67 -22.55 -10.01
N ALA A 63 -2.80 -22.35 -9.01
CA ALA A 63 -3.21 -22.21 -7.63
C ALA A 63 -4.08 -20.96 -7.40
N VAL A 64 -3.73 -19.82 -8.02
CA VAL A 64 -4.52 -18.58 -7.91
C VAL A 64 -5.90 -18.74 -8.57
N VAL A 65 -5.96 -19.28 -9.79
CA VAL A 65 -7.22 -19.56 -10.51
C VAL A 65 -8.12 -20.46 -9.68
N LYS A 66 -7.57 -21.56 -9.14
CA LYS A 66 -8.30 -22.50 -8.29
C LYS A 66 -8.81 -21.81 -7.01
N CYS A 67 -7.99 -21.02 -6.34
CA CYS A 67 -8.38 -20.31 -5.13
C CYS A 67 -9.54 -19.33 -5.38
N VAL A 68 -9.49 -18.58 -6.48
CA VAL A 68 -10.56 -17.65 -6.88
C VAL A 68 -11.86 -18.41 -7.16
N ALA A 69 -11.80 -19.47 -7.97
CA ALA A 69 -12.97 -20.26 -8.34
C ALA A 69 -13.59 -21.00 -7.14
N ASP A 70 -12.79 -21.82 -6.43
CA ASP A 70 -13.26 -22.63 -5.30
C ASP A 70 -13.70 -21.75 -4.10
N GLY A 71 -13.10 -20.57 -3.97
CA GLY A 71 -13.44 -19.59 -2.94
C GLY A 71 -14.73 -18.81 -3.21
N GLY A 72 -15.27 -18.86 -4.44
CA GLY A 72 -16.40 -18.02 -4.85
C GLY A 72 -16.08 -16.52 -4.78
N VAL A 73 -14.81 -16.15 -4.98
CA VAL A 73 -14.31 -14.78 -4.87
C VAL A 73 -15.00 -13.87 -5.89
N THR A 74 -15.61 -12.79 -5.42
CA THR A 74 -16.22 -11.77 -6.29
C THR A 74 -15.38 -10.51 -6.43
N HIS A 75 -14.50 -10.23 -5.46
CA HIS A 75 -13.68 -9.02 -5.42
C HIS A 75 -12.22 -9.40 -5.09
N VAL A 76 -11.28 -8.94 -5.92
CA VAL A 76 -9.85 -9.18 -5.71
C VAL A 76 -9.14 -7.87 -5.41
N ILE A 77 -8.40 -7.84 -4.30
CA ILE A 77 -7.42 -6.79 -4.00
C ILE A 77 -6.01 -7.40 -4.03
N HIS A 78 -5.23 -7.06 -5.05
CA HIS A 78 -3.90 -7.61 -5.31
C HIS A 78 -2.79 -6.69 -4.78
N LEU A 79 -2.19 -7.04 -3.64
CA LEU A 79 -1.08 -6.30 -3.02
C LEU A 79 0.23 -7.10 -2.97
N ALA A 80 0.20 -8.39 -3.26
CA ALA A 80 1.39 -9.24 -3.29
C ALA A 80 2.43 -8.65 -4.26
N GLY A 81 3.63 -8.39 -3.77
CA GLY A 81 4.68 -7.75 -4.55
C GLY A 81 5.97 -7.57 -3.76
N LEU A 82 7.10 -7.66 -4.45
CA LEU A 82 8.41 -7.35 -3.88
C LEU A 82 8.75 -5.88 -4.13
N GLN A 83 9.33 -5.19 -3.15
CA GLN A 83 9.69 -3.77 -3.25
C GLN A 83 11.04 -3.53 -3.93
N VAL A 84 11.41 -2.26 -4.10
CA VAL A 84 12.64 -1.81 -4.79
C VAL A 84 13.91 -2.55 -4.35
N PRO A 85 14.24 -2.71 -3.04
CA PRO A 85 15.48 -3.36 -2.65
C PRO A 85 15.55 -4.83 -3.10
N SER A 86 14.45 -5.57 -2.94
CA SER A 86 14.34 -6.98 -3.34
C SER A 86 14.40 -7.14 -4.86
N CYS A 87 13.68 -6.30 -5.61
CA CYS A 87 13.70 -6.33 -7.08
C CYS A 87 15.06 -5.91 -7.66
N LYS A 88 15.83 -5.06 -6.95
CA LYS A 88 17.19 -4.71 -7.34
C LYS A 88 18.16 -5.87 -7.09
N ALA A 89 18.00 -6.57 -5.97
CA ALA A 89 18.86 -7.71 -5.61
C ALA A 89 18.61 -8.93 -6.50
N ASP A 90 17.36 -9.20 -6.84
CA ASP A 90 16.96 -10.31 -7.72
C ASP A 90 15.82 -9.86 -8.65
N PRO A 91 16.14 -9.31 -9.84
CA PRO A 91 15.13 -8.82 -10.77
C PRO A 91 14.29 -9.93 -11.40
N VAL A 92 14.82 -11.15 -11.52
CA VAL A 92 14.08 -12.29 -12.09
C VAL A 92 12.98 -12.72 -11.12
N LYS A 93 13.33 -12.93 -9.84
CA LYS A 93 12.33 -13.17 -8.80
C LYS A 93 11.37 -11.99 -8.65
N GLY A 94 11.89 -10.77 -8.75
CA GLY A 94 11.10 -9.54 -8.76
C GLY A 94 10.02 -9.55 -9.85
N ALA A 95 10.37 -9.94 -11.07
CA ALA A 95 9.44 -10.06 -12.20
C ALA A 95 8.46 -11.23 -12.03
N ALA A 96 8.92 -12.38 -11.53
CA ALA A 96 8.03 -13.51 -11.25
C ALA A 96 6.91 -13.11 -10.29
N VAL A 97 7.24 -12.46 -9.18
CA VAL A 97 6.22 -12.05 -8.19
C VAL A 97 5.40 -10.86 -8.68
N ASN A 98 6.05 -9.79 -9.15
CA ASN A 98 5.32 -8.55 -9.47
C ASN A 98 4.62 -8.57 -10.82
N VAL A 99 5.19 -9.22 -11.85
CA VAL A 99 4.60 -9.24 -13.20
C VAL A 99 3.79 -10.51 -13.39
N LEU A 100 4.41 -11.69 -13.27
CA LEU A 100 3.66 -12.95 -13.47
C LEU A 100 2.57 -13.10 -12.43
N GLY A 101 2.83 -12.76 -11.17
CA GLY A 101 1.80 -12.76 -10.14
C GLY A 101 0.61 -11.85 -10.43
N THR A 102 0.83 -10.68 -11.03
CA THR A 102 -0.30 -9.84 -11.47
C THR A 102 -1.04 -10.47 -12.65
N LEU A 103 -0.32 -11.05 -13.62
CA LEU A 103 -0.96 -11.80 -14.72
C LEU A 103 -1.80 -12.97 -14.20
N SER A 104 -1.32 -13.72 -13.20
CA SER A 104 -2.06 -14.81 -12.57
C SER A 104 -3.41 -14.36 -11.99
N ILE A 105 -3.47 -13.14 -11.44
CA ILE A 105 -4.72 -12.55 -10.94
C ILE A 105 -5.68 -12.21 -12.07
N PHE A 106 -5.18 -11.63 -13.16
CA PHE A 106 -6.02 -11.33 -14.32
C PHE A 106 -6.48 -12.60 -15.05
N GLU A 107 -5.63 -13.63 -15.15
CA GLU A 107 -6.03 -14.95 -15.66
C GLU A 107 -7.11 -15.60 -14.77
N ALA A 108 -7.01 -15.47 -13.44
CA ALA A 108 -8.05 -15.94 -12.53
C ALA A 108 -9.36 -15.17 -12.70
N ALA A 109 -9.30 -13.85 -12.85
CA ALA A 109 -10.48 -13.03 -13.15
C ALA A 109 -11.10 -13.39 -14.51
N LYS A 110 -10.28 -13.67 -15.52
CA LYS A 110 -10.71 -14.13 -16.85
C LYS A 110 -11.40 -15.49 -16.79
N ALA A 111 -10.77 -16.46 -16.13
CA ALA A 111 -11.33 -17.80 -15.97
C ALA A 111 -12.65 -17.80 -15.18
N ALA A 112 -12.82 -16.84 -14.28
CA ALA A 112 -13.99 -16.65 -13.44
C ALA A 112 -14.78 -15.38 -13.81
N LYS A 113 -14.87 -15.02 -15.10
CA LYS A 113 -15.44 -13.73 -15.55
C LYS A 113 -16.89 -13.48 -15.15
N GLU A 114 -17.68 -14.55 -15.00
CA GLU A 114 -19.08 -14.46 -14.51
C GLU A 114 -19.17 -14.32 -12.98
N GLN A 115 -18.05 -14.51 -12.27
CA GLN A 115 -17.97 -14.52 -10.80
C GLN A 115 -17.23 -13.28 -10.27
N VAL A 116 -16.03 -13.00 -10.81
CA VAL A 116 -15.18 -11.88 -10.38
C VAL A 116 -15.71 -10.60 -11.00
N GLN A 117 -16.18 -9.70 -10.14
CA GLN A 117 -16.77 -8.44 -10.53
C GLN A 117 -15.72 -7.34 -10.65
N ARG A 118 -14.71 -7.35 -9.76
CA ARG A 118 -13.76 -6.25 -9.61
C ARG A 118 -12.35 -6.75 -9.28
N VAL A 119 -11.36 -6.15 -9.93
CA VAL A 119 -9.93 -6.30 -9.64
C VAL A 119 -9.34 -4.94 -9.30
N VAL A 120 -8.80 -4.80 -8.09
CA VAL A 120 -8.02 -3.63 -7.69
C VAL A 120 -6.61 -4.08 -7.35
N TYR A 121 -5.59 -3.39 -7.83
CA TYR A 121 -4.20 -3.80 -7.60
C TYR A 121 -3.31 -2.63 -7.21
N ALA A 122 -2.24 -2.93 -6.48
CA ALA A 122 -1.22 -1.96 -6.15
C ALA A 122 -0.28 -1.74 -7.35
N SER A 123 -0.41 -0.59 -8.00
CA SER A 123 0.67 0.05 -8.75
C SER A 123 1.58 0.82 -7.76
N SER A 124 2.33 1.81 -8.24
CA SER A 124 3.18 2.64 -7.39
C SER A 124 3.57 3.93 -8.08
N VAL A 125 3.83 4.97 -7.30
CA VAL A 125 4.46 6.21 -7.77
C VAL A 125 5.85 5.97 -8.39
N ALA A 126 6.45 4.80 -8.17
CA ALA A 126 7.68 4.37 -8.85
C ALA A 126 7.51 4.15 -10.37
N VAL A 127 6.28 4.15 -10.91
CA VAL A 127 6.07 4.21 -12.37
C VAL A 127 6.56 5.53 -12.97
N TYR A 128 6.60 6.57 -12.14
CA TYR A 128 7.13 7.87 -12.52
C TYR A 128 8.67 7.87 -12.45
N GLY A 129 9.25 8.85 -13.13
CA GLY A 129 10.67 9.17 -13.01
C GLY A 129 10.93 10.07 -11.80
N PRO A 130 12.18 10.53 -11.64
CA PRO A 130 12.51 11.50 -10.63
C PRO A 130 11.98 12.89 -10.98
N VAL A 131 11.99 13.76 -9.97
CA VAL A 131 11.38 15.10 -10.00
C VAL A 131 11.87 15.95 -11.18
N GLU A 132 13.13 15.77 -11.60
CA GLU A 132 13.69 16.53 -12.73
C GLU A 132 12.96 16.28 -14.05
N ASP A 133 12.37 15.09 -14.21
CA ASP A 133 11.60 14.73 -15.40
C ASP A 133 10.24 15.45 -15.46
N PHE A 134 9.82 16.09 -14.37
CA PHE A 134 8.53 16.78 -14.22
C PHE A 134 8.64 18.31 -14.07
N ARG A 135 9.81 18.91 -14.33
CA ARG A 135 10.00 20.37 -14.27
C ARG A 135 9.00 21.18 -15.10
N ALA A 136 8.51 20.61 -16.20
CA ALA A 136 7.50 21.23 -17.06
C ALA A 136 6.14 21.46 -16.36
N TYR A 137 5.86 20.75 -15.27
CA TYR A 137 4.65 20.89 -14.48
C TYR A 137 4.76 22.00 -13.42
N GLY A 138 5.95 22.56 -13.17
CA GLY A 138 6.16 23.57 -12.13
C GLY A 138 5.74 23.05 -10.76
N ASP A 139 4.91 23.81 -10.05
CA ASP A 139 4.35 23.45 -8.73
C ASP A 139 3.01 22.70 -8.83
N ALA A 140 2.50 22.46 -10.04
CA ALA A 140 1.23 21.75 -10.22
C ALA A 140 1.37 20.27 -9.81
N PRO A 141 0.35 19.69 -9.16
CA PRO A 141 0.33 18.25 -8.90
C PRO A 141 0.40 17.45 -10.21
N ILE A 142 1.09 16.30 -10.16
CA ILE A 142 1.32 15.47 -11.35
C ILE A 142 0.06 14.66 -11.68
N PRO A 143 -0.49 14.76 -12.91
CA PRO A 143 -1.69 14.03 -13.32
C PRO A 143 -1.42 12.54 -13.61
N ASN A 144 -2.50 11.76 -13.73
CA ASN A 144 -2.42 10.31 -13.96
C ASN A 144 -1.72 9.93 -15.27
N ASP A 145 -1.91 10.75 -16.31
CA ASP A 145 -1.40 10.56 -17.68
C ASP A 145 0.01 11.13 -17.89
N ALA A 146 0.63 11.68 -16.84
CA ALA A 146 1.98 12.21 -16.92
C ALA A 146 2.98 11.13 -17.37
N PRO A 147 4.03 11.48 -18.14
CA PRO A 147 4.97 10.52 -18.69
C PRO A 147 5.61 9.60 -17.62
N GLN A 148 5.40 8.30 -17.80
CA GLN A 148 5.97 7.28 -16.93
C GLN A 148 7.40 6.92 -17.36
N LYS A 149 8.38 7.30 -16.55
CA LYS A 149 9.81 7.11 -16.83
C LYS A 149 10.49 6.37 -15.66
N PRO A 150 10.07 5.14 -15.32
CA PRO A 150 10.58 4.44 -14.15
C PRO A 150 12.10 4.18 -14.28
N ARG A 151 12.83 4.37 -13.17
CA ARG A 151 14.29 4.15 -13.10
C ARG A 151 14.71 2.95 -12.25
N THR A 152 13.74 2.11 -11.86
CA THR A 152 13.98 0.90 -11.08
C THR A 152 13.25 -0.29 -11.70
N HIS A 153 13.75 -1.51 -11.48
CA HIS A 153 13.05 -2.73 -11.89
C HIS A 153 11.62 -2.77 -11.34
N TYR A 154 11.45 -2.44 -10.05
CA TYR A 154 10.12 -2.35 -9.43
C TYR A 154 9.18 -1.38 -10.16
N GLY A 155 9.64 -0.17 -10.49
CA GLY A 155 8.85 0.80 -11.25
C GLY A 155 8.49 0.32 -12.66
N VAL A 156 9.42 -0.35 -13.35
CA VAL A 156 9.18 -0.98 -14.65
C VAL A 156 8.13 -2.08 -14.53
N PHE A 157 8.19 -2.92 -13.49
CA PHE A 157 7.20 -3.97 -13.27
C PHE A 157 5.82 -3.40 -12.98
N LYS A 158 5.70 -2.39 -12.11
CA LYS A 158 4.41 -1.73 -11.85
C LYS A 158 3.82 -1.07 -13.10
N ARG A 159 4.66 -0.42 -13.92
CA ARG A 159 4.24 0.10 -15.23
C ARG A 159 3.78 -1.00 -16.19
N CYS A 160 4.49 -2.13 -16.21
CA CYS A 160 4.10 -3.29 -17.02
C CYS A 160 2.72 -3.82 -16.61
N ASN A 161 2.44 -3.86 -15.30
CA ASN A 161 1.14 -4.27 -14.77
C ASN A 161 0.00 -3.34 -15.23
N GLU A 162 0.23 -2.02 -15.26
CA GLU A 162 -0.76 -1.06 -15.78
C GLU A 162 -1.06 -1.29 -17.26
N GLY A 163 -0.03 -1.57 -18.07
CA GLY A 163 -0.21 -1.92 -19.49
C GLY A 163 -0.94 -3.24 -19.69
N ASN A 164 -0.59 -4.28 -18.92
CA ASN A 164 -1.28 -5.57 -18.99
C ASN A 164 -2.75 -5.46 -18.60
N ALA A 165 -3.07 -4.68 -17.56
CA ALA A 165 -4.45 -4.42 -17.17
C ALA A 165 -5.27 -3.80 -18.32
N GLN A 166 -4.67 -2.86 -19.07
CA GLN A 166 -5.29 -2.28 -20.27
C GLN A 166 -5.57 -3.34 -21.35
N VAL A 167 -4.62 -4.24 -21.60
CA VAL A 167 -4.80 -5.33 -22.57
C VAL A 167 -5.90 -6.28 -22.13
N TYR A 168 -5.96 -6.69 -20.85
CA TYR A 168 -7.05 -7.53 -20.34
C TYR A 168 -8.43 -6.86 -20.44
N TYR A 169 -8.51 -5.54 -20.32
CA TYR A 169 -9.76 -4.84 -20.59
C TYR A 169 -10.13 -4.87 -22.08
N LEU A 170 -9.17 -4.60 -22.97
CA LEU A 170 -9.41 -4.58 -24.42
C LEU A 170 -9.80 -5.95 -24.98
N ASP A 171 -9.13 -7.01 -24.53
CA ASP A 171 -9.30 -8.36 -25.07
C ASP A 171 -10.42 -9.12 -24.35
N ASP A 172 -10.56 -8.92 -23.03
CA ASP A 172 -11.42 -9.74 -22.17
C ASP A 172 -12.47 -8.92 -21.38
N GLY A 173 -12.50 -7.59 -21.48
CA GLY A 173 -13.48 -6.74 -20.80
C GLY A 173 -13.33 -6.70 -19.26
N ILE A 174 -12.17 -7.08 -18.72
CA ILE A 174 -11.94 -7.12 -17.28
C ILE A 174 -11.67 -5.70 -16.77
N SER A 175 -12.64 -5.12 -16.08
CA SER A 175 -12.50 -3.79 -15.48
C SER A 175 -11.59 -3.85 -14.24
N SER A 176 -10.65 -2.90 -14.15
CA SER A 176 -9.68 -2.86 -13.06
C SER A 176 -9.20 -1.44 -12.68
N ILE A 177 -8.83 -1.27 -11.40
CA ILE A 177 -8.19 -0.06 -10.90
C ILE A 177 -6.80 -0.39 -10.34
N GLY A 178 -5.77 0.27 -10.87
CA GLY A 178 -4.43 0.31 -10.30
C GLY A 178 -4.25 1.57 -9.44
N LEU A 179 -3.96 1.43 -8.15
CA LEU A 179 -3.64 2.59 -7.30
C LEU A 179 -2.14 2.78 -7.20
N ARG A 180 -1.66 4.03 -7.19
CA ARG A 180 -0.25 4.39 -7.02
C ARG A 180 0.01 5.03 -5.64
N PRO A 181 0.10 4.24 -4.55
CA PRO A 181 0.50 4.78 -3.25
C PRO A 181 1.90 5.41 -3.26
N TRP A 182 2.07 6.47 -2.48
CA TRP A 182 3.32 7.17 -2.23
C TRP A 182 3.94 6.69 -0.90
N THR A 183 3.98 7.51 0.16
CA THR A 183 4.50 7.12 1.49
C THR A 183 3.36 6.76 2.41
N VAL A 184 3.04 5.48 2.38
CA VAL A 184 2.11 4.88 3.33
C VAL A 184 2.77 4.82 4.71
N TYR A 185 2.07 5.29 5.75
CA TYR A 185 2.53 5.25 7.13
C TYR A 185 1.44 4.73 8.10
N GLY A 186 1.88 4.18 9.23
CA GLY A 186 1.01 3.68 10.30
C GLY A 186 1.42 2.29 10.81
N PRO A 187 0.74 1.76 11.84
CA PRO A 187 1.06 0.47 12.43
C PRO A 187 1.15 -0.66 11.37
N GLY A 188 2.23 -1.43 11.40
CA GLY A 188 2.55 -2.45 10.41
C GLY A 188 3.45 -1.99 9.25
N ARG A 189 3.75 -0.69 9.12
CA ARG A 189 4.73 -0.16 8.16
C ARG A 189 6.16 -0.19 8.74
N ASP A 190 6.95 -1.19 8.38
CA ASP A 190 8.24 -1.52 9.01
C ASP A 190 9.42 -1.77 8.03
N LEU A 191 9.16 -1.88 6.73
CA LEU A 191 10.16 -2.27 5.73
C LEU A 191 10.51 -1.19 4.70
N GLY A 192 11.78 -1.03 4.34
CA GLY A 192 12.20 -0.14 3.25
C GLY A 192 12.25 1.34 3.61
N LEU A 193 12.75 2.17 2.69
CA LEU A 193 13.10 3.57 2.97
C LEU A 193 11.90 4.39 3.49
N THR A 194 10.76 4.32 2.81
CA THR A 194 9.55 5.08 3.17
C THR A 194 8.84 4.57 4.43
N SER A 195 9.39 3.58 5.14
CA SER A 195 8.89 3.20 6.47
C SER A 195 9.41 4.11 7.58
N ASP A 196 10.45 4.90 7.33
CA ASP A 196 11.11 5.74 8.33
C ASP A 196 10.17 6.69 9.08
N PRO A 197 9.12 7.29 8.47
CA PRO A 197 8.13 8.07 9.22
C PRO A 197 7.43 7.26 10.32
N THR A 198 7.05 6.01 10.03
CA THR A 198 6.42 5.14 11.03
C THR A 198 7.42 4.69 12.08
N LYS A 199 8.66 4.38 11.67
CA LYS A 199 9.74 4.04 12.61
C LYS A 199 10.11 5.20 13.52
N ALA A 200 10.09 6.43 13.03
CA ALA A 200 10.29 7.63 13.83
C ALA A 200 9.18 7.79 14.88
N MET A 201 7.90 7.61 14.48
CA MET A 201 6.77 7.60 15.42
C MET A 201 6.91 6.50 16.48
N LYS A 202 7.35 5.30 16.07
CA LYS A 202 7.64 4.18 16.96
C LYS A 202 8.77 4.51 17.93
N ALA A 203 9.90 5.00 17.44
CA ALA A 203 11.05 5.36 18.26
C ALA A 203 10.72 6.46 19.27
N ALA A 204 10.01 7.51 18.84
CA ALA A 204 9.52 8.56 19.71
C ALA A 204 8.63 7.99 20.84
N ALA A 205 7.68 7.11 20.50
CA ALA A 205 6.83 6.44 21.48
C ALA A 205 7.63 5.58 22.48
N MET A 206 8.80 5.06 22.09
CA MET A 206 9.68 4.27 22.96
C MET A 206 10.76 5.11 23.67
N GLY A 207 10.74 6.44 23.52
CA GLY A 207 11.77 7.32 24.07
C GLY A 207 13.17 7.09 23.48
N ARG A 208 13.25 6.62 22.23
CA ARG A 208 14.51 6.29 21.53
C ARG A 208 14.82 7.31 20.44
N PRO A 209 16.10 7.67 20.22
CA PRO A 209 16.48 8.49 19.09
C PRO A 209 16.31 7.72 17.77
N PHE A 210 15.96 8.44 16.69
CA PHE A 210 15.88 7.89 15.34
C PHE A 210 16.20 8.95 14.29
N GLN A 211 16.88 8.56 13.20
CA GLN A 211 17.18 9.43 12.08
C GLN A 211 16.43 8.96 10.83
N ILE A 212 15.48 9.76 10.36
CA ILE A 212 14.82 9.56 9.07
C ILE A 212 15.87 9.71 7.97
N ARG A 213 16.00 8.72 7.08
CA ARG A 213 17.10 8.66 6.10
C ARG A 213 16.94 9.62 4.92
N PHE A 214 15.92 10.46 4.94
CA PHE A 214 15.63 11.46 3.92
C PHE A 214 14.95 12.71 4.52
N GLY A 215 14.99 13.80 3.77
CA GLY A 215 14.30 15.07 4.00
C GLY A 215 13.45 15.48 2.79
N GLY A 216 13.19 16.79 2.68
CA GLY A 216 12.36 17.35 1.62
C GLY A 216 10.86 17.11 1.84
N SER A 217 10.07 17.34 0.79
CA SER A 217 8.61 17.15 0.80
C SER A 217 8.23 15.73 0.41
N ILE A 218 7.20 15.21 1.07
CA ILE A 218 6.68 13.86 0.95
C ILE A 218 5.15 13.85 1.00
N ASP A 219 4.52 12.91 0.32
CA ASP A 219 3.07 12.68 0.43
C ASP A 219 2.76 11.62 1.49
N MET A 220 2.25 12.07 2.63
CA MET A 220 1.96 11.24 3.79
C MET A 220 0.56 10.64 3.69
N GLN A 221 0.50 9.34 3.44
CA GLN A 221 -0.75 8.60 3.24
C GLN A 221 -1.01 7.66 4.43
N PHE A 222 -2.01 7.97 5.25
CA PHE A 222 -2.31 7.14 6.41
C PHE A 222 -2.84 5.77 5.95
N VAL A 223 -2.26 4.69 6.46
CA VAL A 223 -2.49 3.32 5.96
C VAL A 223 -3.96 2.87 6.00
N ASP A 224 -4.73 3.33 6.98
CA ASP A 224 -6.17 3.03 7.07
C ASP A 224 -6.94 3.68 5.92
N ASP A 225 -6.59 4.90 5.53
CA ASP A 225 -7.22 5.62 4.43
C ASP A 225 -6.86 4.96 3.11
N VAL A 226 -5.58 4.59 2.92
CA VAL A 226 -5.13 3.82 1.76
C VAL A 226 -5.93 2.52 1.64
N ALA A 227 -6.06 1.76 2.73
CA ALA A 227 -6.81 0.51 2.75
C ALA A 227 -8.29 0.71 2.40
N LYS A 228 -8.94 1.72 2.98
CA LYS A 228 -10.33 2.08 2.67
C LYS A 228 -10.51 2.51 1.22
N THR A 229 -9.54 3.21 0.64
CA THR A 229 -9.57 3.60 -0.78
C THR A 229 -9.45 2.39 -1.70
N PHE A 230 -8.59 1.41 -1.39
CA PHE A 230 -8.55 0.14 -2.12
C PHE A 230 -9.91 -0.59 -2.09
N ILE A 231 -10.52 -0.68 -0.90
CA ILE A 231 -11.84 -1.29 -0.74
C ILE A 231 -12.90 -0.51 -1.52
N ARG A 232 -12.90 0.83 -1.44
CA ARG A 232 -13.85 1.69 -2.16
C ARG A 232 -13.74 1.52 -3.67
N CYS A 233 -12.54 1.45 -4.22
CA CYS A 233 -12.31 1.18 -5.65
C CYS A 233 -12.89 -0.16 -6.09
N ALA A 234 -12.90 -1.15 -5.19
CA ALA A 234 -13.48 -2.46 -5.46
C ALA A 234 -15.00 -2.45 -5.30
N GLU A 235 -15.61 -1.51 -4.59
CA GLU A 235 -17.07 -1.49 -4.35
C GLU A 235 -17.85 -0.67 -5.37
N VAL A 236 -17.19 0.26 -6.06
CA VAL A 236 -17.86 1.10 -7.06
C VAL A 236 -17.97 0.39 -8.40
N GLU A 237 -19.02 0.74 -9.15
CA GLU A 237 -19.15 0.33 -10.54
C GLU A 237 -18.39 1.29 -11.44
N PHE A 238 -17.51 0.73 -12.27
CA PHE A 238 -16.80 1.45 -13.30
C PHE A 238 -16.53 0.49 -14.46
N GLU A 239 -16.20 1.08 -15.61
CA GLU A 239 -15.77 0.36 -16.79
C GLU A 239 -14.37 0.84 -17.21
N GLY A 240 -13.53 -0.10 -17.64
CA GLY A 240 -12.17 0.19 -18.12
C GLY A 240 -11.07 -0.36 -17.21
N ALA A 241 -9.84 -0.22 -17.67
CA ALA A 241 -8.63 -0.44 -16.89
C ALA A 241 -7.93 0.89 -16.63
N LYS A 242 -8.11 1.43 -15.42
CA LYS A 242 -7.66 2.78 -15.05
C LYS A 242 -6.57 2.69 -13.98
N SER A 243 -5.61 3.61 -14.03
CA SER A 243 -4.56 3.71 -13.01
C SER A 243 -4.54 5.11 -12.45
N TYR A 244 -4.67 5.21 -11.13
CA TYR A 244 -4.85 6.46 -10.43
C TYR A 244 -3.72 6.73 -9.44
N ASN A 245 -3.33 7.98 -9.38
CA ASN A 245 -2.61 8.52 -8.24
C ASN A 245 -3.49 8.48 -7.01
N LEU A 246 -2.83 8.25 -5.88
CA LEU A 246 -3.41 8.44 -4.56
C LEU A 246 -2.70 9.63 -3.92
N ARG A 247 -3.45 10.47 -3.22
CA ARG A 247 -2.94 11.65 -2.53
C ARG A 247 -3.31 11.58 -1.05
N GLY A 248 -2.37 11.97 -0.19
CA GLY A 248 -2.61 12.29 1.22
C GLY A 248 -2.15 13.71 1.51
N GLU A 249 -1.52 13.91 2.67
CA GLU A 249 -1.02 15.23 3.05
C GLU A 249 0.43 15.44 2.58
N VAL A 250 0.63 16.36 1.64
CA VAL A 250 1.98 16.72 1.16
C VAL A 250 2.67 17.67 2.13
N VAL A 251 3.66 17.16 2.86
CA VAL A 251 4.36 17.87 3.94
C VAL A 251 5.87 17.74 3.83
N SER A 252 6.62 18.63 4.48
CA SER A 252 8.06 18.41 4.67
C SER A 252 8.33 17.37 5.76
N VAL A 253 9.47 16.69 5.69
CA VAL A 253 9.91 15.82 6.80
C VAL A 253 10.07 16.60 8.11
N ASP A 254 10.41 17.90 8.06
CA ASP A 254 10.45 18.76 9.24
C ASP A 254 9.05 18.96 9.85
N THR A 255 8.03 19.16 9.02
CA THR A 255 6.62 19.22 9.44
C THR A 255 6.17 17.90 10.09
N LEU A 256 6.61 16.76 9.56
CA LEU A 256 6.39 15.45 10.18
C LEU A 256 7.04 15.35 11.56
N ILE A 257 8.30 15.75 11.71
CA ILE A 257 9.00 15.74 13.01
C ILE A 257 8.25 16.64 14.01
N GLN A 258 7.83 17.83 13.58
CA GLN A 258 7.03 18.73 14.41
C GLN A 258 5.66 18.15 14.78
N SER A 259 5.03 17.36 13.91
CA SER A 259 3.80 16.62 14.23
C SER A 259 4.04 15.62 15.37
N ILE A 260 5.13 14.84 15.30
CA ILE A 260 5.51 13.89 16.34
C ILE A 260 5.74 14.61 17.68
N GLU A 261 6.48 15.73 17.68
CA GLU A 261 6.75 16.52 18.89
C GLU A 261 5.49 17.21 19.46
N ARG A 262 4.50 17.55 18.63
CA ARG A 262 3.21 18.07 19.11
C ARG A 262 2.38 16.97 19.78
N VAL A 263 2.40 15.77 19.22
CA VAL A 263 1.70 14.61 19.79
C VAL A 263 2.36 14.14 21.09
N LEU A 264 3.69 14.19 21.16
CA LEU A 264 4.49 13.72 22.28
C LEU A 264 5.61 14.73 22.61
N PRO A 265 5.35 15.78 23.40
CA PRO A 265 6.32 16.85 23.69
C PRO A 265 7.66 16.37 24.27
N GLU A 266 7.68 15.26 24.98
CA GLU A 266 8.87 14.62 25.54
C GLU A 266 9.79 13.99 24.47
N SER A 267 9.30 13.79 23.24
CA SER A 267 10.14 13.31 22.13
C SER A 267 10.95 14.41 21.45
N ARG A 268 10.89 15.65 21.93
CA ARG A 268 11.59 16.78 21.32
C ARG A 268 13.09 16.51 21.20
N GLY A 269 13.61 16.64 19.99
CA GLY A 269 15.02 16.37 19.67
C GLY A 269 15.42 14.90 19.58
N LEU A 270 14.50 13.94 19.76
CA LEU A 270 14.80 12.51 19.55
C LEU A 270 14.86 12.15 18.06
N ILE A 271 14.04 12.83 17.24
CA ILE A 271 13.90 12.51 15.83
C ILE A 271 14.65 13.54 14.99
N THR A 272 15.52 13.05 14.11
CA THR A 272 16.28 13.86 13.15
C THR A 272 16.06 13.34 11.73
N ARG A 273 16.61 14.05 10.75
CA ARG A 273 16.63 13.61 9.36
C ARG A 273 17.98 13.85 8.69
N THR A 274 18.21 13.21 7.56
CA THR A 274 19.27 13.60 6.62
C THR A 274 18.76 14.64 5.63
N ASP A 275 19.66 15.13 4.76
CA ASP A 275 19.32 16.03 3.65
C ASP A 275 19.10 15.29 2.31
N ASN A 276 19.21 13.96 2.30
CA ASN A 276 18.91 13.18 1.09
C ASN A 276 17.43 13.31 0.74
N THR A 277 17.07 13.40 -0.54
CA THR A 277 15.67 13.40 -0.96
C THR A 277 15.28 12.08 -1.59
N ILE A 278 13.98 11.76 -1.53
CA ILE A 278 13.43 10.67 -2.33
C ILE A 278 13.27 11.20 -3.76
N PRO A 279 13.85 10.53 -4.78
CA PRO A 279 13.81 11.00 -6.16
C PRO A 279 12.47 10.64 -6.82
N ILE A 280 11.37 11.09 -6.21
CA ILE A 280 9.99 10.92 -6.68
C ILE A 280 9.24 12.20 -6.34
N THR A 281 8.45 12.71 -7.29
CA THR A 281 7.62 13.89 -7.06
C THR A 281 6.62 13.66 -5.93
N PRO A 282 6.51 14.54 -4.93
CA PRO A 282 5.60 14.35 -3.82
C PRO A 282 4.18 14.88 -4.10
N SER A 283 3.99 15.77 -5.08
CA SER A 283 2.66 16.33 -5.35
C SER A 283 2.00 15.58 -6.51
N LEU A 284 0.99 14.78 -6.21
CA LEU A 284 0.20 14.03 -7.20
C LEU A 284 -1.24 14.54 -7.24
N ASP A 285 -1.86 14.52 -8.41
CA ASP A 285 -3.28 14.84 -8.60
C ASP A 285 -4.11 13.55 -8.52
N ASP A 286 -5.03 13.47 -7.56
CA ASP A 286 -5.99 12.37 -7.38
C ASP A 286 -7.44 12.77 -7.71
N ALA A 287 -7.68 13.95 -8.30
CA ALA A 287 -9.03 14.43 -8.59
C ALA A 287 -9.82 13.48 -9.51
N GLU A 288 -9.14 12.76 -10.43
CA GLU A 288 -9.80 11.76 -11.26
C GLU A 288 -10.25 10.53 -10.48
N LEU A 289 -9.47 10.12 -9.47
CA LEU A 289 -9.85 9.02 -8.58
C LEU A 289 -11.11 9.39 -7.82
N GLN A 290 -11.13 10.57 -7.21
CA GLN A 290 -12.27 11.04 -6.43
C GLN A 290 -13.52 11.25 -7.29
N ARG A 291 -13.38 11.66 -8.56
CA ARG A 291 -14.51 11.68 -9.51
C ARG A 291 -15.08 10.30 -9.81
N GLU A 292 -14.21 9.29 -9.91
CA GLU A 292 -14.61 7.92 -10.24
C GLU A 292 -15.26 7.22 -9.03
N VAL A 293 -14.63 7.33 -7.85
CA VAL A 293 -15.01 6.51 -6.68
C VAL A 293 -15.77 7.30 -5.60
N GLY A 294 -15.91 8.61 -5.78
CA GLY A 294 -16.42 9.53 -4.77
C GLY A 294 -15.33 9.98 -3.79
N GLU A 295 -15.76 10.68 -2.74
CA GLU A 295 -14.88 11.16 -1.68
C GLU A 295 -14.16 9.98 -1.00
N ILE A 296 -12.83 10.10 -0.91
CA ILE A 296 -11.95 9.14 -0.24
C ILE A 296 -11.56 9.70 1.13
N PRO A 297 -11.32 8.84 2.15
CA PRO A 297 -10.94 9.32 3.46
C PRO A 297 -9.57 10.01 3.44
N GLU A 298 -9.45 11.13 4.15
CA GLU A 298 -8.22 11.88 4.33
C GLU A 298 -8.01 12.20 5.82
N THR A 299 -7.14 11.43 6.47
CA THR A 299 -6.76 11.65 7.87
C THR A 299 -5.65 12.71 7.92
N PRO A 300 -5.86 13.84 8.63
CA PRO A 300 -4.80 14.83 8.83
C PRO A 300 -3.55 14.21 9.47
N LEU A 301 -2.37 14.71 9.11
CA LEU A 301 -1.09 14.16 9.57
C LEU A 301 -0.99 14.07 11.09
N GLU A 302 -1.46 15.09 11.82
CA GLU A 302 -1.41 15.08 13.28
C GLU A 302 -2.28 13.97 13.87
N ASP A 303 -3.47 13.74 13.31
CA ASP A 303 -4.39 12.69 13.77
C ASP A 303 -3.85 11.29 13.45
N GLY A 304 -3.32 11.10 12.24
CA GLY A 304 -2.68 9.84 11.85
C GLY A 304 -1.42 9.56 12.68
N THR A 305 -0.64 10.61 13.01
CA THR A 305 0.50 10.53 13.94
C THR A 305 0.03 10.07 15.32
N ARG A 306 -1.00 10.72 15.87
CA ARG A 306 -1.59 10.40 17.19
C ARG A 306 -2.10 8.97 17.25
N ARG A 307 -2.85 8.52 16.25
CA ARG A 307 -3.38 7.13 16.15
C ARG A 307 -2.25 6.10 16.06
N THR A 308 -1.23 6.39 15.26
CA THR A 308 -0.06 5.52 15.09
C THR A 308 0.72 5.38 16.39
N MET A 309 1.08 6.50 17.02
CA MET A 309 1.83 6.50 18.28
C MET A 309 1.02 5.91 19.44
N GLY A 310 -0.30 6.15 19.48
CA GLY A 310 -1.19 5.55 20.46
C GLY A 310 -1.23 4.03 20.36
N THR A 311 -1.19 3.48 19.14
CA THR A 311 -1.09 2.03 18.92
C THR A 311 0.22 1.47 19.48
N PHE A 312 1.35 2.14 19.23
CA PHE A 312 2.65 1.70 19.75
C PHE A 312 2.76 1.81 21.27
N HIS A 313 2.22 2.88 21.88
CA HIS A 313 2.17 3.01 23.34
C HIS A 313 1.36 1.88 23.98
N ARG A 314 0.18 1.58 23.43
CA ARG A 314 -0.66 0.48 23.91
C ARG A 314 0.07 -0.86 23.80
N LEU A 315 0.68 -1.17 22.66
CA LEU A 315 1.44 -2.42 22.49
C LEU A 315 2.65 -2.49 23.44
N HIS A 316 3.27 -1.36 23.75
CA HIS A 316 4.39 -1.31 24.69
C HIS A 316 3.94 -1.55 26.13
N SER A 317 2.84 -0.93 26.57
CA SER A 317 2.28 -1.17 27.91
C SER A 317 1.79 -2.61 28.10
N GLU A 318 1.36 -3.26 27.00
CA GLU A 318 1.00 -4.69 26.97
C GLU A 318 2.21 -5.63 26.87
N GLY A 319 3.44 -5.12 26.74
CA GLY A 319 4.65 -5.95 26.58
C GLY A 319 4.75 -6.66 25.21
N ARG A 320 4.01 -6.19 24.21
CA ARG A 320 3.87 -6.79 22.87
C ARG A 320 4.61 -6.02 21.77
N MET A 321 5.31 -4.93 22.12
CA MET A 321 5.96 -4.07 21.15
C MET A 321 7.30 -4.64 20.68
N ASP A 322 7.38 -5.01 19.41
CA ASP A 322 8.65 -5.32 18.74
C ASP A 322 9.35 -4.03 18.26
N THR A 323 10.64 -3.92 18.60
CA THR A 323 11.51 -2.80 18.27
C THR A 323 12.75 -3.21 17.46
N ALA A 324 12.81 -4.44 16.97
CA ALA A 324 13.92 -4.94 16.17
C ALA A 324 14.13 -4.12 14.88
N ASP A 325 13.06 -3.56 14.32
CA ASP A 325 13.07 -2.71 13.13
C ASP A 325 13.68 -1.31 13.36
N LEU A 326 13.88 -0.89 14.61
CA LEU A 326 14.54 0.37 14.98
C LEU A 326 16.08 0.26 15.04
N ASN A 327 16.63 -0.95 14.98
CA ASN A 327 18.08 -1.19 15.08
C ASN A 327 18.77 -1.28 13.70
N GLN A 328 18.04 -0.96 12.61
CA GLN A 328 18.46 -1.16 11.22
C GLN A 328 18.80 0.15 10.51
#